data_AF-A0A2T2TU81-F1
#
_entry.id   AF-A0A2T2TU81-F1
#
_cell.length_a   1.000
_cell.length_b   1.000
_cell.length_c   1.000
_cell.angle_alpha   90.00
_cell.angle_beta   90.00
_cell.angle_gamma   90.00
#
_symmetry.space_group_name_H-M   'P 1'
#
loop_
_entity.id
_entity.type
_entity.pdbx_description
1 polymer ?
#
loop_
_entity_poly.entity_id
_entity_poly.type
_entity_poly.pdbx_seq_one_letter_code
_entity_poly.pdbx_strand_id
1 'polypeptide(L)' 'MLCLAHVAAAQEPTGGAERPRARAVGVAPGVLDPGSLNAIPDVGGVEVGQVTLRRWDSVRTGVTAILPHGGNL' A
#
# COMPACT_ATOMS: atom_id res chain seq x y z
N MET A 1 -26.52 15.07 -22.79
CA MET A 1 -25.97 15.96 -21.74
C MET A 1 -25.26 15.05 -20.73
N LEU A 2 -23.93 15.05 -20.80
CA LEU A 2 -23.02 14.08 -20.18
C LEU A 2 -23.07 14.21 -18.64
N CYS A 3 -23.54 13.18 -17.94
CA CYS A 3 -23.41 13.10 -16.48
C CYS A 3 -22.05 12.47 -16.16
N LEU A 4 -21.05 13.31 -15.90
CA LEU A 4 -19.69 12.93 -15.56
C LEU A 4 -19.67 12.37 -14.12
N ALA A 5 -19.95 11.08 -13.95
CA ALA A 5 -19.76 10.42 -12.67
C ALA A 5 -18.25 10.29 -12.39
N HIS A 6 -17.73 11.18 -11.54
CA HIS A 6 -16.47 10.98 -10.84
C HIS A 6 -16.58 9.68 -10.04
N VAL A 7 -16.05 8.58 -10.57
CA VAL A 7 -15.83 7.37 -9.76
C VAL A 7 -14.53 7.56 -9.01
N ALA A 8 -14.58 8.34 -7.93
CA ALA A 8 -13.63 8.20 -6.84
C ALA A 8 -14.04 6.95 -6.06
N ALA A 9 -13.47 5.79 -6.42
CA ALA A 9 -13.66 4.59 -5.63
C ALA A 9 -12.86 4.77 -4.32
N ALA A 10 -13.53 5.27 -3.27
CA ALA A 10 -13.01 5.21 -1.92
C ALA A 10 -12.75 3.74 -1.56
N GLN A 11 -11.56 3.43 -1.05
CA GLN A 11 -11.30 2.10 -0.49
C GLN A 11 -12.17 1.95 0.76
N GLU A 12 -13.14 1.04 0.72
CA GLU A 12 -13.84 0.63 1.95
C GLU A 12 -12.81 0.00 2.90
N PRO A 13 -12.70 0.48 4.15
CA PRO A 13 -11.84 -0.15 5.14
C PRO A 13 -12.37 -1.56 5.38
N THR A 14 -11.67 -2.56 4.85
CA THR A 14 -12.00 -3.96 5.11
C THR A 14 -11.65 -4.24 6.57
N GLY A 15 -12.65 -4.48 7.41
CA GLY A 15 -12.49 -4.72 8.84
C GLY A 15 -11.49 -5.85 9.13
N GLY A 16 -10.26 -5.47 9.49
CA GLY A 16 -9.70 -5.72 10.83
C GLY A 16 -9.49 -7.15 11.31
N ALA A 17 -9.14 -8.10 10.45
CA ALA A 17 -8.36 -9.25 10.94
C ALA A 17 -6.89 -8.81 11.02
N GLU A 18 -6.24 -8.99 12.18
CA GLU A 18 -4.80 -8.74 12.31
C GLU A 18 -4.06 -9.63 11.30
N ARG A 19 -3.32 -9.01 10.38
CA ARG A 19 -2.47 -9.70 9.42
C ARG A 19 -1.05 -9.65 9.96
N PRO A 20 -0.60 -10.66 10.72
CA PRO A 20 0.69 -10.59 11.37
C PRO A 20 1.80 -10.49 10.32
N ARG A 21 2.75 -9.58 10.55
CA ARG A 21 3.98 -9.50 9.75
C ARG A 21 4.88 -10.68 10.08
N ALA A 22 5.78 -11.06 9.17
CA ALA A 22 6.69 -12.19 9.35
C ALA A 22 7.44 -12.17 10.71
N ARG A 23 7.96 -11.00 11.11
CA ARG A 23 8.67 -10.86 12.39
C ARG A 23 7.77 -11.05 13.62
N ALA A 24 6.47 -10.73 13.51
CA ALA A 24 5.50 -10.95 14.59
C ALA A 24 5.22 -12.45 14.84
N VAL A 25 5.54 -13.32 13.86
CA VAL A 25 5.42 -14.79 13.98
C VAL A 25 6.79 -15.48 14.08
N GLY A 26 7.83 -14.76 14.46
CA GLY A 26 9.17 -15.32 14.71
C GLY A 26 10.03 -15.52 13.45
N VAL A 27 9.60 -15.07 12.27
CA VAL A 27 10.40 -15.13 11.04
C VAL A 27 11.12 -13.80 10.83
N ALA A 28 12.42 -13.78 11.10
CA ALA A 28 13.26 -12.57 11.06
C ALA A 28 14.44 -12.72 10.09
N PRO A 29 14.28 -12.36 8.80
CA PRO A 29 15.38 -12.40 7.83
C PRO A 29 16.45 -11.34 8.12
N GLY A 30 17.72 -11.72 7.90
CA GLY A 30 18.89 -10.85 8.05
C GLY A 30 19.35 -10.66 9.51
N VAL A 31 20.48 -9.97 9.68
CA VAL A 31 21.11 -9.71 10.99
C VAL A 31 20.95 -8.26 11.47
N LEU A 32 20.46 -7.37 10.61
CA LEU A 32 20.24 -5.96 10.94
C LEU A 32 18.83 -5.74 11.44
N ASP A 33 18.70 -4.79 12.37
CA ASP A 33 17.40 -4.34 12.84
C ASP A 33 16.66 -3.58 11.73
N PRO A 34 15.33 -3.75 11.61
CA PRO A 34 14.54 -2.97 10.66
C PRO A 34 14.38 -1.51 11.12
N GLY A 35 13.98 -0.66 10.18
CA GLY A 35 13.49 0.69 10.51
C GLY A 35 12.20 0.66 11.34
N SER A 36 11.76 1.84 11.78
CA SER A 36 10.64 2.03 12.71
C SER A 36 9.32 1.43 12.22
N LEU A 37 9.04 1.54 10.92
CA LEU A 37 7.85 0.99 10.27
C LEU A 37 8.10 -0.40 9.70
N ASN A 38 9.37 -0.83 9.66
CA ASN A 38 9.85 -2.00 8.94
C ASN A 38 9.30 -2.00 7.50
N ALA A 39 9.46 -0.86 6.83
CA ALA A 39 8.91 -0.58 5.50
C ALA A 39 9.73 0.47 4.74
N ILE A 40 9.56 0.55 3.42
CA ILE A 40 10.29 1.49 2.54
C ILE A 40 10.17 2.97 3.00
N PRO A 41 9.00 3.48 3.47
CA PRO A 41 8.89 4.87 3.95
C PRO A 41 9.75 5.21 5.18
N ASP A 42 10.45 4.24 5.80
CA ASP A 42 11.50 4.54 6.78
C ASP A 42 12.65 5.38 6.17
N VAL A 43 12.77 5.43 4.85
CA VAL A 43 13.66 6.35 4.14
C VAL A 43 13.01 7.73 4.02
N GLY A 44 13.64 8.75 4.58
CA GLY A 44 13.11 10.12 4.60
C GLY A 44 12.72 10.65 3.22
N GLY A 45 11.49 11.16 3.11
CA GLY A 45 10.94 11.73 1.88
C GLY A 45 10.33 10.71 0.91
N VAL A 46 10.49 9.40 1.14
CA VAL A 46 9.90 8.36 0.29
C VAL A 46 8.47 8.08 0.72
N GLU A 47 7.55 8.08 -0.26
CA GLU A 47 6.13 7.77 -0.05
C GLU A 47 5.70 6.58 -0.92
N VAL A 48 4.71 5.82 -0.45
CA VAL A 48 4.15 4.67 -1.16
C VAL A 48 2.63 4.76 -1.16
N GLY A 49 2.04 4.65 -2.35
CA GLY A 49 0.60 4.56 -2.56
C GLY A 49 0.23 3.33 -3.36
N GLN A 50 -0.98 2.80 -3.16
CA GLN A 50 -1.49 1.69 -3.97
C GLN A 50 -2.96 1.86 -4.31
N VAL A 51 -3.35 1.24 -5.42
CA VAL A 51 -4.75 1.03 -5.77
C VAL A 51 -4.90 -0.43 -6.19
N THR A 52 -5.80 -1.15 -5.52
CA THR A 52 -6.17 -2.52 -5.88
C THR A 52 -7.55 -2.51 -6.53
N LEU A 53 -7.66 -3.07 -7.72
CA LEU A 53 -8.92 -3.27 -8.45
C LEU A 53 -9.35 -4.73 -8.35
N ARG A 54 -10.43 -4.95 -7.61
CA ARG A 54 -11.10 -6.25 -7.44
C ARG A 54 -12.52 -6.13 -7.95
N ARG A 55 -12.77 -6.56 -9.19
CA ARG A 55 -14.13 -6.50 -9.79
C ARG A 55 -14.59 -7.89 -10.19
N TRP A 56 -15.77 -8.26 -9.69
CA TRP A 56 -16.40 -9.56 -9.91
C TRP A 56 -15.38 -10.71 -9.71
N ASP A 57 -15.31 -11.58 -10.70
CA ASP A 57 -14.67 -12.89 -10.59
C ASP A 57 -13.37 -12.92 -11.41
N SER A 58 -13.18 -11.94 -12.31
CA SER A 58 -12.14 -11.99 -13.34
C SER A 58 -11.12 -10.85 -13.27
N VAL A 59 -11.40 -9.74 -12.58
CA VAL A 59 -10.46 -8.61 -12.48
C VAL A 59 -9.83 -8.56 -11.09
N ARG A 60 -8.54 -8.88 -11.05
CA ARG A 60 -7.66 -8.87 -9.85
C ARG A 60 -6.33 -8.22 -10.21
N THR A 61 -6.34 -6.90 -10.34
CA THR A 61 -5.17 -6.12 -10.76
C THR A 61 -5.00 -4.89 -9.86
N GLY A 62 -3.99 -4.09 -10.10
CA GLY A 62 -3.74 -2.88 -9.35
C GLY A 62 -2.46 -2.19 -9.78
N VAL A 63 -2.18 -1.08 -9.14
CA VAL A 63 -0.93 -0.31 -9.30
C VAL A 63 -0.40 0.03 -7.93
N THR A 64 0.92 0.00 -7.78
CA THR A 64 1.63 0.57 -6.64
C THR A 64 2.56 1.66 -7.18
N ALA A 65 2.49 2.85 -6.62
CA ALA A 65 3.35 3.96 -6.94
C ALA A 65 4.29 4.23 -5.76
N ILE A 66 5.53 4.55 -6.09
CA ILE A 66 6.55 4.96 -5.12
C ILE A 66 7.02 6.35 -5.56
N LEU A 67 6.88 7.33 -4.66
CA LEU A 67 7.48 8.65 -4.83
C LEU A 67 8.85 8.61 -4.14
N PRO A 68 9.97 8.76 -4.89
CA PRO A 68 11.30 8.76 -4.28
C PRO A 68 11.56 9.97 -3.38
N HIS A 69 10.77 11.04 -3.55
CA HIS A 69 10.81 12.28 -2.80
C HIS A 69 9.42 12.95 -2.81
N GLY A 70 9.13 13.80 -1.81
CA GLY A 70 7.81 14.42 -1.58
C GLY A 70 7.41 15.55 -2.54
N GLY A 71 7.92 15.59 -3.77
CA GLY A 71 7.67 16.70 -4.70
C GLY A 71 8.18 16.47 -6.11
N ASN A 72 8.08 17.50 -6.96
CA ASN A 72 8.68 17.53 -8.30
C ASN A 72 9.95 18.39 -8.24
N LEU A 73 11.12 17.79 -8.48
CA LEU A 73 12.44 18.39 -8.27
C LEU A 73 13.09 18.83 -9.58
#